data_AF-A0A815W110-F1
#
_entry.id   AF-A0A815W110-F1
#
_cell.length_a   1.000
_cell.length_b   1.000
_cell.length_c   1.000
_cell.angle_alpha   90.00
_cell.angle_beta   90.00
_cell.angle_gamma   90.00
#
_symmetry.space_group_name_H-M   'P 1'
#
loop_
_entity.id
_entity.type
_entity.pdbx_description
1 polymer ?
#
loop_
_entity_poly.entity_id
_entity_poly.type
_entity_poly.pdbx_seq_one_letter_code
_entity_poly.pdbx_strand_id
1 'polypeptide(L)'
;MYKAAAEASFLSSFGLSANYESDSKYNQTSINEYKRKINRKVVSSKGGEIFILGGHMEAWQASVKKSPAIIRRAVENLTYFIQADKIPELTDMALSKVRKEINEAVNTYMEMNTIRGCMNRNSPSFNWITNLDDGSCASVQQTTQFGGFIRTCTEDSHMPQ
;
A
#
# COMPACT_ATOMS: atom_id res chain seq x y z
N MET A 1 9.28 23.88 8.30
CA MET A 1 8.34 24.96 7.93
C MET A 1 7.07 24.46 7.24
N TYR A 2 7.14 23.63 6.19
CA TYR A 2 5.93 23.21 5.44
C TYR A 2 4.93 22.31 6.22
N LYS A 3 5.36 21.58 7.25
CA LYS A 3 4.46 20.72 8.06
C LYS A 3 3.39 21.54 8.80
N ALA A 4 3.80 22.60 9.51
CA ALA A 4 2.87 23.48 10.23
C ALA A 4 1.91 24.20 9.27
N ALA A 5 2.40 24.63 8.10
CA ALA A 5 1.54 25.23 7.07
C ALA A 5 0.52 24.22 6.49
N ALA A 6 0.90 22.94 6.36
CA ALA A 6 0.00 21.87 5.94
C ALA A 6 -1.08 21.58 6.98
N GLU A 7 -0.72 21.49 8.26
CA GLU A 7 -1.64 21.30 9.37
C GLU A 7 -2.63 22.47 9.46
N ALA A 8 -2.16 23.72 9.42
CA ALA A 8 -3.03 24.89 9.39
C ALA A 8 -3.97 24.90 8.18
N SER A 9 -3.48 24.51 6.99
CA SER A 9 -4.32 24.38 5.78
C SER A 9 -5.31 23.22 5.84
N PHE A 10 -5.09 22.22 6.70
CA PHE A 10 -6.04 21.14 6.95
C PHE A 10 -7.10 21.56 7.97
N LEU A 11 -6.72 22.20 9.07
CA LEU A 11 -7.67 22.71 10.07
C LEU A 11 -8.66 23.70 9.47
N SER A 12 -8.20 24.54 8.54
CA SER A 12 -9.10 25.44 7.80
C SER A 12 -10.19 24.72 6.99
N SER A 13 -10.05 23.41 6.73
CA SER A 13 -11.10 22.62 6.05
C SER A 13 -12.27 22.22 6.96
N PHE A 14 -12.12 22.37 8.29
CA PHE A 14 -13.17 22.15 9.29
C PHE A 14 -13.82 23.47 9.77
N GLY A 15 -13.63 24.57 9.03
CA GLY A 15 -14.11 25.89 9.47
C GLY A 15 -13.41 26.42 10.71
N LEU A 16 -12.39 25.72 11.23
CA LEU A 16 -11.54 26.19 12.28
C LEU A 16 -10.61 27.26 11.69
N SER A 17 -10.87 28.53 12.01
CA SER A 17 -9.81 29.52 11.92
C SER A 17 -8.73 29.09 12.92
N ALA A 18 -7.47 29.25 12.56
CA ALA A 18 -6.36 29.08 13.49
C ALA A 18 -6.39 30.22 14.54
N ASN A 19 -7.40 30.21 15.40
CA ASN A 19 -7.45 30.95 16.66
C ASN A 19 -6.93 30.05 17.80
N TYR A 20 -6.25 28.95 17.46
CA TYR A 20 -5.35 28.28 18.38
C TYR A 20 -4.33 29.34 18.83
N GLU A 21 -4.06 29.44 20.12
CA GLU A 21 -2.90 30.14 20.68
C GLU A 21 -1.58 29.49 20.20
N SER A 22 -1.43 29.26 18.90
CA SER A 22 -0.11 29.18 18.29
C SER A 22 0.42 30.60 18.30
N ASP A 23 1.08 30.93 19.39
CA ASP A 23 2.30 31.72 19.41
C ASP A 23 2.70 32.19 17.99
N SER A 24 2.44 33.48 17.76
CA SER A 24 2.59 34.28 16.55
C SER A 24 3.87 34.03 15.73
N LYS A 25 4.00 32.88 15.05
CA LYS A 25 5.22 32.55 14.27
C LYS A 25 5.03 31.95 12.88
N TYR A 26 3.80 31.78 12.39
CA TYR A 26 3.59 31.32 11.00
C TYR A 26 2.91 32.39 10.16
N ASN A 27 3.71 33.02 9.31
CA ASN A 27 3.28 34.05 8.38
C ASN A 27 2.24 33.48 7.38
N GLN A 28 1.13 34.18 7.17
CA GLN A 28 0.14 33.87 6.12
C GLN A 28 0.81 33.66 4.75
N THR A 29 1.93 34.36 4.50
CA THR A 29 2.80 34.17 3.34
C THR A 29 3.29 32.72 3.22
N SER A 30 3.74 32.08 4.30
CA SER A 30 4.22 30.69 4.29
C SER A 30 3.10 29.68 4.00
N ILE A 31 1.87 29.93 4.49
CA ILE A 31 0.70 29.11 4.17
C ILE A 31 0.32 29.27 2.69
N ASN A 32 0.32 30.50 2.18
CA ASN A 32 0.02 30.77 0.78
C ASN A 32 1.08 30.18 -0.16
N GLU A 33 2.36 30.29 0.19
CA GLU A 33 3.46 29.64 -0.53
C GLU A 33 3.34 28.12 -0.52
N TYR A 34 2.97 27.52 0.62
CA TYR A 34 2.68 26.10 0.71
C TYR A 34 1.55 25.71 -0.25
N LYS A 35 0.40 26.40 -0.16
CA LYS A 35 -0.78 26.14 -1.01
C LYS A 35 -0.45 26.21 -2.50
N ARG A 36 0.39 27.17 -2.92
CA ARG A 36 0.81 27.31 -4.33
C ARG A 36 1.67 26.13 -4.82
N LYS A 37 2.39 25.45 -3.94
CA LYS A 37 3.23 24.28 -4.27
C LYS A 37 2.47 22.95 -4.21
N ILE A 38 1.20 22.94 -3.83
CA ILE A 38 0.40 21.72 -3.76
C ILE A 38 -0.13 21.38 -5.16
N ASN A 39 0.34 20.26 -5.71
CA ASN A 39 -0.18 19.74 -6.98
C ASN A 39 -1.44 18.88 -6.80
N ARG A 40 -1.67 18.32 -5.60
CA ARG A 40 -2.83 17.49 -5.29
C ARG A 40 -3.19 17.59 -3.81
N LYS A 41 -4.46 17.88 -3.52
CA LYS A 41 -5.04 17.84 -2.16
C LYS A 41 -6.15 16.79 -2.11
N VAL A 42 -6.07 15.87 -1.16
CA VAL A 42 -7.10 14.85 -0.91
C VAL A 42 -7.41 14.84 0.58
N VAL A 43 -8.68 14.93 0.92
CA VAL A 43 -9.19 14.70 2.29
C VAL A 43 -10.05 13.45 2.24
N SER A 44 -9.75 12.48 3.09
CA SER A 44 -10.47 11.21 3.18
C SER A 44 -10.91 10.99 4.61
N SER A 45 -12.22 10.78 4.79
CA SER A 45 -12.82 10.40 6.06
C SER A 45 -13.00 8.88 6.11
N LYS A 46 -12.71 8.28 7.26
CA LYS A 46 -12.94 6.85 7.53
C LYS A 46 -13.81 6.72 8.77
N GLY A 47 -15.00 6.17 8.60
CA GLY A 47 -16.00 6.11 9.66
C GLY A 47 -16.64 7.47 9.93
N GLY A 48 -17.53 7.49 10.90
CA GLY A 48 -18.42 8.62 11.15
C GLY A 48 -19.38 8.87 9.98
N GLU A 49 -20.03 10.02 10.04
CA GLU A 49 -20.84 10.58 8.96
C GLU A 49 -19.95 11.18 7.85
N ILE A 50 -20.57 11.45 6.70
CA ILE A 50 -19.88 12.00 5.52
C ILE A 50 -19.20 13.32 5.90
N PHE A 51 -17.93 13.45 5.55
CA PHE A 51 -17.18 14.69 5.78
C PHE A 51 -17.71 15.81 4.88
N ILE A 52 -18.04 16.95 5.49
CA ILE A 52 -18.50 18.16 4.81
C ILE A 52 -17.45 19.26 5.04
N LEU A 53 -16.98 19.89 3.95
CA LEU A 53 -16.07 21.02 4.03
C LEU A 53 -16.70 22.16 4.83
N GLY A 54 -15.96 22.69 5.81
CA GLY A 54 -16.45 23.71 6.73
C GLY A 54 -17.30 23.18 7.88
N GLY A 55 -17.53 21.87 7.96
CA GLY A 55 -18.21 21.24 9.09
C GLY A 55 -17.32 21.19 10.34
N HIS A 56 -17.95 21.18 11.52
CA HIS A 56 -17.27 21.11 12.80
C HIS A 56 -16.65 19.73 13.04
N MET A 57 -15.39 19.71 13.50
CA MET A 57 -14.65 18.48 13.79
C MET A 57 -15.34 17.64 14.88
N GLU A 58 -15.95 18.31 15.85
CA GLU A 58 -16.63 17.71 17.00
C GLU A 58 -17.88 16.92 16.57
N ALA A 59 -18.61 17.42 15.57
CA ALA A 59 -19.77 16.73 15.01
C ALA A 59 -19.36 15.42 14.32
N TRP A 60 -18.27 15.46 13.53
CA TRP A 60 -17.71 14.26 12.94
C TRP A 60 -17.21 13.29 14.04
N GLN A 61 -16.46 13.77 15.04
CA GLN A 61 -15.98 12.95 16.15
C GLN A 61 -17.12 12.25 16.90
N ALA A 62 -18.22 12.95 17.18
CA ALA A 62 -19.39 12.38 17.83
C ALA A 62 -20.05 11.27 16.99
N SER A 63 -20.04 11.41 15.67
CA SER A 63 -20.61 10.42 14.74
C SER A 63 -19.80 9.12 14.65
N VAL A 64 -18.49 9.15 14.93
CA VAL A 64 -17.60 7.97 14.82
C VAL A 64 -18.06 6.83 15.74
N LYS A 65 -18.60 7.15 16.92
CA LYS A 65 -19.11 6.14 17.85
C LYS A 65 -20.29 5.36 17.27
N LYS A 66 -21.14 6.02 16.48
CA LYS A 66 -22.31 5.41 15.83
C LYS A 66 -21.94 4.64 14.56
N SER A 67 -20.91 5.10 13.85
CA SER A 67 -20.48 4.52 12.57
C SER A 67 -18.96 4.29 12.55
N PRO A 68 -18.45 3.33 13.33
CA PRO A 68 -17.01 3.07 13.38
C PRO A 68 -16.49 2.51 12.07
N ALA A 69 -15.22 2.78 11.76
CA ALA A 69 -14.51 2.15 10.66
C ALA A 69 -13.23 1.49 11.14
N ILE A 70 -12.82 0.43 10.43
CA ILE A 70 -11.56 -0.24 10.69
C ILE A 70 -10.43 0.64 10.17
N ILE A 71 -9.67 1.23 11.10
CA ILE A 71 -8.51 2.06 10.76
C ILE A 71 -7.28 1.19 10.52
N ARG A 72 -7.15 0.10 11.28
CA ARG A 72 -6.02 -0.82 11.21
C ARG A 72 -6.48 -2.25 11.47
N ARG A 73 -5.89 -3.20 10.75
CA ARG A 73 -5.99 -4.64 11.03
C ARG A 73 -4.59 -5.14 11.39
N ALA A 74 -4.50 -6.01 12.38
CA ALA A 74 -3.35 -6.91 12.50
C ALA A 74 -3.62 -8.09 11.56
N VAL A 75 -2.63 -8.45 10.75
CA VAL A 75 -2.74 -9.55 9.79
C VAL A 75 -1.82 -10.65 10.26
N GLU A 76 -2.39 -11.83 10.50
CA GLU A 76 -1.66 -13.05 10.80
C GLU A 76 -1.49 -13.89 9.53
N ASN A 77 -0.52 -14.80 9.52
CA ASN A 77 -0.40 -15.78 8.45
C ASN A 77 -1.69 -16.63 8.39
N LEU A 78 -2.20 -16.89 7.18
CA LEU A 78 -3.41 -17.69 6.95
C LEU A 78 -3.35 -19.06 7.65
N THR A 79 -2.16 -19.64 7.75
CA THR A 79 -1.91 -20.92 8.42
C THR A 79 -2.03 -20.88 9.94
N TYR A 80 -2.14 -19.70 10.55
CA TYR A 80 -2.28 -19.53 12.00
C TYR A 80 -3.49 -20.28 12.58
N PHE A 81 -4.60 -20.39 11.85
CA PHE A 81 -5.79 -21.11 12.33
C PHE A 81 -5.75 -22.62 12.08
N ILE A 82 -4.74 -23.12 11.37
CA ILE A 82 -4.62 -24.53 10.97
C ILE A 82 -3.86 -25.27 12.06
N GLN A 83 -4.44 -25.39 13.25
CA GLN A 83 -3.80 -26.00 14.42
C GLN A 83 -4.60 -27.20 14.91
N ALA A 84 -3.94 -28.15 15.60
CA ALA A 84 -4.58 -29.37 16.07
C ALA A 84 -5.66 -29.12 17.12
N ASP A 85 -5.53 -28.04 17.91
CA ASP A 85 -6.56 -27.62 18.87
C ASP A 85 -7.80 -27.02 18.18
N LYS A 86 -7.68 -26.59 16.92
CA LYS A 86 -8.79 -26.02 16.11
C LYS A 86 -9.41 -27.03 15.15
N ILE A 87 -8.67 -28.08 14.78
CA ILE A 87 -9.08 -29.09 13.80
C ILE A 87 -8.71 -30.49 14.37
N PRO A 88 -9.39 -30.94 15.43
CA PRO A 88 -9.02 -32.17 16.14
C PRO A 88 -9.25 -33.46 15.32
N GLU A 89 -10.05 -33.41 14.27
CA GLU A 89 -10.31 -34.52 13.36
C GLU A 89 -9.12 -34.89 12.46
N LEU A 90 -8.09 -34.04 12.36
CA LEU A 90 -6.90 -34.27 11.55
C LEU A 90 -5.67 -34.54 12.41
N THR A 91 -4.78 -35.38 11.89
CA THR A 91 -3.48 -35.61 12.52
C THR A 91 -2.56 -34.40 12.32
N ASP A 92 -1.61 -34.21 13.24
CA ASP A 92 -0.58 -33.16 13.11
C ASP A 92 0.18 -33.22 11.78
N MET A 93 0.41 -34.43 11.27
CA MET A 93 1.07 -34.64 9.98
C MET A 93 0.22 -34.13 8.81
N ALA A 94 -1.09 -34.42 8.82
CA ALA A 94 -2.02 -33.93 7.81
C ALA A 94 -2.10 -32.39 7.86
N LEU A 95 -2.23 -31.81 9.06
CA LEU A 95 -2.24 -30.35 9.25
C LEU A 95 -0.95 -29.70 8.78
N SER A 96 0.21 -30.30 9.08
CA SER A 96 1.51 -29.79 8.62
C SER A 96 1.60 -29.78 7.09
N LYS A 97 1.08 -30.81 6.41
CA LYS A 97 1.03 -30.82 4.94
C LYS A 97 0.15 -29.70 4.41
N VAL A 98 -1.05 -29.52 4.97
CA VAL A 98 -1.96 -28.43 4.57
C VAL A 98 -1.32 -27.06 4.76
N ARG A 99 -0.67 -26.80 5.91
CA ARG A 99 0.04 -25.53 6.14
C ARG A 99 1.12 -25.29 5.09
N LYS A 100 1.90 -26.32 4.75
CA LYS A 100 2.97 -26.23 3.76
C LYS A 100 2.41 -25.82 2.40
N GLU A 101 1.41 -26.54 1.90
CA GLU A 101 0.80 -26.27 0.58
C GLU A 101 0.21 -24.85 0.51
N ILE A 102 -0.45 -24.38 1.60
CA ILE A 102 -0.98 -23.02 1.66
C ILE A 102 0.14 -21.98 1.65
N ASN A 103 1.21 -22.19 2.41
CA ASN A 103 2.35 -21.27 2.42
C ASN A 103 3.03 -21.22 1.04
N GLU A 104 3.18 -22.35 0.35
CA GLU A 104 3.72 -22.41 -1.00
C GLU A 104 2.83 -21.67 -2.01
N ALA A 105 1.51 -21.83 -1.91
CA ALA A 105 0.56 -21.09 -2.75
C ALA A 105 0.61 -19.57 -2.49
N VAL A 106 0.70 -19.15 -1.22
CA VAL A 106 0.85 -17.74 -0.85
C VAL A 106 2.17 -17.17 -1.38
N ASN A 107 3.28 -17.89 -1.21
CA ASN A 107 4.59 -17.46 -1.72
C ASN A 107 4.56 -17.31 -3.25
N THR A 108 3.99 -18.29 -3.95
CA THR A 108 3.81 -18.24 -5.41
C THR A 108 3.01 -17.00 -5.82
N TYR A 109 1.91 -16.70 -5.13
CA TYR A 109 1.13 -15.49 -5.40
C TYR A 109 1.98 -14.22 -5.23
N MET A 110 2.75 -14.13 -4.15
CA MET A 110 3.60 -12.96 -3.89
C MET A 110 4.70 -12.81 -4.95
N GLU A 111 5.35 -13.90 -5.33
CA GLU A 111 6.40 -13.91 -6.36
C GLU A 111 5.85 -13.48 -7.73
N MET A 112 4.70 -14.02 -8.13
CA MET A 112 4.08 -13.70 -9.42
C MET A 112 3.56 -12.25 -9.49
N ASN A 113 3.27 -11.62 -8.35
CA ASN A 113 2.87 -10.21 -8.27
C ASN A 113 4.03 -9.26 -7.95
N THR A 114 5.25 -9.78 -7.82
CA THR A 114 6.44 -8.96 -7.59
C THR A 114 7.04 -8.54 -8.92
N ILE A 115 7.01 -7.25 -9.20
CA ILE A 115 7.64 -6.64 -10.38
C ILE A 115 8.93 -5.98 -9.91
N ARG A 116 10.07 -6.60 -10.24
CA ARG A 116 11.42 -6.15 -9.88
C ARG A 116 11.92 -5.08 -10.85
N GLY A 117 12.76 -4.17 -10.36
CA GLY A 117 13.40 -3.13 -11.17
C GLY A 117 13.88 -1.95 -10.34
N CYS A 118 14.29 -0.86 -11.00
CA CYS A 118 14.72 0.35 -10.32
C CYS A 118 13.54 1.22 -9.85
N MET A 119 13.46 1.50 -8.54
CA MET A 119 12.46 2.40 -7.95
C MET A 119 12.94 3.86 -7.80
N ASN A 120 14.20 4.17 -8.11
CA ASN A 120 14.74 5.53 -8.01
C ASN A 120 14.28 6.40 -9.19
N ARG A 121 13.38 7.36 -8.92
CA ARG A 121 12.82 8.29 -9.91
C ARG A 121 13.85 9.16 -10.67
N ASN A 122 15.05 9.33 -10.12
CA ASN A 122 16.11 10.11 -10.76
C ASN A 122 17.03 9.24 -11.62
N SER A 123 16.86 7.91 -11.63
CA SER A 123 17.66 7.00 -12.46
C SER A 123 17.13 6.96 -13.89
N PRO A 124 18.01 6.89 -14.91
CA PRO A 124 17.62 6.58 -16.29
C PRO A 124 16.92 5.22 -16.44
N SER A 125 17.19 4.28 -15.53
CA SER A 125 16.60 2.93 -15.52
C SER A 125 15.28 2.87 -14.71
N PHE A 126 14.75 4.01 -14.25
CA PHE A 126 13.52 4.04 -13.44
C PHE A 126 12.35 3.33 -14.12
N ASN A 127 11.72 2.41 -13.40
CA ASN A 127 10.52 1.72 -13.86
C ASN A 127 9.33 2.01 -12.93
N TRP A 128 8.29 2.64 -13.48
CA TRP A 128 7.13 3.09 -12.70
C TRP A 128 6.17 1.98 -12.29
N ILE A 129 6.23 0.79 -12.92
CA ILE A 129 5.42 -0.38 -12.53
C ILE A 129 6.09 -1.25 -11.47
N THR A 130 7.38 -1.05 -11.21
CA THR A 130 8.14 -1.82 -10.23
C THR A 130 7.62 -1.60 -8.82
N ASN A 131 7.45 -2.68 -8.07
CA ASN A 131 7.06 -2.65 -6.65
C ASN A 131 8.13 -3.21 -5.70
N LEU A 132 9.25 -3.71 -6.24
CA LEU A 132 10.40 -4.18 -5.46
C LEU A 132 11.71 -3.73 -6.12
N ASP A 133 12.51 -2.97 -5.36
CA ASP A 133 13.83 -2.52 -5.80
C ASP A 133 14.79 -3.72 -5.91
N ASP A 134 15.44 -3.86 -7.07
CA ASP A 134 16.41 -4.92 -7.34
C ASP A 134 17.85 -4.41 -7.50
N GLY A 135 18.08 -3.11 -7.30
CA GLY A 135 19.40 -2.51 -7.42
C GLY A 135 19.85 -2.23 -8.86
N SER A 136 19.01 -2.45 -9.88
CA SER A 136 19.30 -2.19 -11.30
C SER A 136 19.29 -0.70 -11.70
N CYS A 137 19.35 0.22 -10.73
CA CYS A 137 19.28 1.67 -10.99
C CYS A 137 20.51 2.26 -11.69
N ALA A 138 21.62 1.53 -11.76
CA ALA A 138 22.76 1.91 -12.60
C ALA A 138 22.47 1.51 -14.05
N SER A 139 22.72 2.43 -15.00
CA SER A 139 22.60 2.13 -16.42
C SER A 139 23.68 1.11 -16.83
N VAL A 140 23.25 -0.03 -17.36
CA VAL A 140 24.14 -0.96 -18.08
C VAL A 140 23.67 -0.97 -19.53
N GLN A 141 24.42 -0.35 -20.42
CA GLN A 141 24.19 -0.49 -21.86
C GLN A 141 24.61 -1.90 -22.27
N GLN A 142 23.64 -2.74 -22.63
CA GLN A 142 23.92 -4.03 -23.29
C GLN A 142 23.61 -3.90 -24.78
N THR A 143 24.62 -4.11 -25.63
CA THR A 143 24.50 -4.06 -27.10
C THR A 143 24.38 -5.44 -27.73
N THR A 144 23.89 -6.44 -26.99
CA THR A 144 23.79 -7.82 -27.46
C THR A 144 22.57 -8.00 -28.36
N GLN A 145 22.76 -8.56 -29.56
CA GLN A 145 21.67 -8.89 -30.47
C GLN A 145 21.12 -10.28 -30.16
N PHE A 146 19.79 -10.40 -30.06
CA PHE A 146 19.10 -11.67 -29.84
C PHE A 146 18.85 -12.39 -31.18
N GLY A 147 19.34 -13.62 -31.31
CA GLY A 147 19.26 -14.43 -32.54
C GLY A 147 18.06 -15.38 -32.65
N GLY A 148 17.16 -15.40 -31.65
CA GLY A 148 16.02 -16.33 -31.60
C GLY A 148 16.27 -17.57 -30.73
N PHE A 149 15.24 -18.40 -30.57
CA PHE A 149 15.32 -19.69 -29.89
C PHE A 149 14.62 -20.78 -30.71
N ILE A 150 15.09 -22.03 -30.59
CA ILE A 150 14.44 -23.21 -31.16
C ILE A 150 13.79 -23.99 -30.01
N ARG A 151 12.54 -24.41 -30.19
CA ARG A 151 11.83 -25.29 -29.25
C ARG A 151 11.68 -26.68 -29.87
N THR A 152 12.01 -27.70 -29.09
CA THR A 152 11.70 -29.10 -29.42
C THR A 152 10.53 -29.58 -28.59
N CYS A 153 9.69 -30.42 -29.18
CA CYS A 153 8.54 -31.05 -28.51
C CYS A 153 8.64 -32.57 -28.67
N THR A 154 8.19 -33.31 -27.66
CA THR A 154 8.03 -34.76 -27.68
C THR A 154 6.56 -35.09 -27.51
N GLU A 155 6.03 -35.98 -28.36
CA GLU A 155 4.68 -36.51 -28.19
C GLU A 155 4.59 -37.33 -26.91
N ASP A 156 3.50 -37.14 -26.15
CA ASP A 156 3.22 -37.91 -24.93
C ASP A 156 2.51 -39.21 -25.30
N SER A 157 3.09 -40.35 -24.94
CA SER A 157 2.51 -41.67 -25.21
C SER A 157 1.23 -41.98 -24.41
N HIS A 158 0.79 -41.05 -23.54
CA HIS A 158 -0.40 -41.22 -22.68
C HIS A 158 -1.68 -40.52 -23.16
N MET A 159 -1.73 -39.92 -24.35
CA MET A 159 -2.98 -39.40 -24.91
C MET A 159 -3.71 -40.48 -25.74
N PRO A 160 -4.92 -40.93 -25.33
CA PRO A 160 -5.75 -41.77 -26.20
C PRO A 160 -6.32 -40.94 -27.36
N GLN A 161 -6.31 -41.53 -28.56
CA GLN A 161 -6.93 -41.00 -29.79
C GLN A 161 -8.46 -40.89 -29.67
#